data_AF-A0A537GCE0-F1
#
_entry.id   AF-A0A537GCE0-F1
#
_cell.length_a   1.000
_cell.length_b   1.000
_cell.length_c   1.000
_cell.angle_alpha   90.00
_cell.angle_beta   90.00
_cell.angle_gamma   90.00
#
_symmetry.space_group_name_H-M   'P 1'
#
loop_
_entity.id
_entity.type
_entity.pdbx_description
1 polymer ?
#
loop_
_entity_poly.entity_id
_entity_poly.type
_entity_poly.pdbx_seq_one_letter_code
_entity_poly.pdbx_strand_id
1 'polypeptide(L)'
;MLQQKLVEDGISHQTQVEIPVTIADFYFPTMPRPTLVFVDGPPHRQFSRSVKDEEVRSLLRKKGYVILELEYSHYSDKIRDQLYEMILAGVKR
;
A
#
# COMPACT_ATOMS: atom_id res chain seq x y z
N MET A 1 -15.69 -3.89 0.73
CA MET A 1 -14.30 -4.06 0.23
C MET A 1 -13.44 -2.88 0.69
N LEU A 2 -12.10 -3.01 0.81
CA LEU A 2 -11.24 -1.92 1.34
C LEU A 2 -11.28 -0.66 0.45
N GLN A 3 -11.14 -0.83 -0.86
CA GLN A 3 -11.23 0.26 -1.83
C GLN A 3 -12.56 1.02 -1.71
N GLN A 4 -13.68 0.31 -1.62
CA GLN A 4 -15.00 0.91 -1.49
C GLN A 4 -15.09 1.83 -0.26
N LYS A 5 -14.55 1.39 0.88
CA LYS A 5 -14.53 2.19 2.11
C LYS A 5 -13.70 3.47 1.94
N LEU A 6 -12.56 3.41 1.25
CA LEU A 6 -11.76 4.60 0.94
C LEU A 6 -12.52 5.62 0.06
N VAL A 7 -13.28 5.13 -0.92
CA VAL A 7 -14.12 5.97 -1.80
C VAL A 7 -15.28 6.61 -1.04
N GLU A 8 -15.98 5.83 -0.21
CA GLU A 8 -17.10 6.31 0.62
C GLU A 8 -16.69 7.45 1.55
N ASP A 9 -15.47 7.40 2.08
CA ASP A 9 -14.90 8.45 2.95
C ASP A 9 -14.22 9.59 2.17
N GLY A 10 -14.37 9.62 0.83
CA GLY A 10 -13.86 10.70 -0.01
C GLY A 10 -12.33 10.75 -0.15
N ILE A 11 -11.64 9.64 0.10
CA ILE A 11 -10.18 9.59 0.06
C ILE A 11 -9.72 9.37 -1.38
N SER A 12 -9.10 10.40 -1.97
CA SER A 12 -8.57 10.34 -3.33
C SER A 12 -7.38 9.38 -3.43
N HIS A 13 -7.50 8.37 -4.28
CA HIS A 13 -6.45 7.38 -4.54
C HIS A 13 -6.60 6.78 -5.94
N GLN A 14 -5.54 6.14 -6.42
CA GLN A 14 -5.57 5.27 -7.60
C GLN A 14 -5.21 3.85 -7.16
N THR A 15 -5.71 2.85 -7.87
CA THR A 15 -5.45 1.44 -7.56
C THR A 15 -4.63 0.77 -8.66
N GLN A 16 -3.80 -0.21 -8.30
CA GLN A 16 -2.99 -0.99 -9.25
C GLN A 16 -2.16 -0.11 -10.19
N VAL A 17 -1.52 0.92 -9.63
CA VAL A 17 -0.72 1.87 -10.41
C VAL A 17 0.61 1.24 -10.78
N GLU A 18 0.90 1.21 -12.08
CA GLU A 18 2.21 0.82 -12.58
C GLU A 18 3.23 1.92 -12.27
N ILE A 19 4.21 1.57 -11.45
CA ILE A 19 5.39 2.38 -11.15
C ILE A 19 6.56 1.70 -11.86
N PRO A 20 7.58 2.42 -12.38
CA PRO A 20 8.74 1.75 -12.95
C PRO A 20 9.27 0.71 -11.95
N VAL A 21 9.33 -0.55 -12.38
CA VAL A 21 9.77 -1.76 -11.65
C VAL A 21 8.75 -2.45 -10.72
N THR A 22 7.53 -1.95 -10.50
CA THR A 22 6.51 -2.64 -9.68
C THR A 22 5.08 -2.12 -9.91
N ILE A 23 4.07 -2.82 -9.38
CA ILE A 23 2.68 -2.37 -9.36
C ILE A 23 2.28 -2.13 -7.90
N ALA A 24 1.84 -0.93 -7.57
CA ALA A 24 1.35 -0.58 -6.24
C ALA A 24 -0.15 -0.82 -6.12
N ASP A 25 -0.62 -1.43 -5.03
CA ASP A 25 -2.04 -1.69 -4.82
C ASP A 25 -2.83 -0.39 -4.70
N PHE A 26 -2.27 0.59 -3.99
CA PHE A 26 -2.82 1.94 -3.91
C PHE A 26 -1.73 2.99 -4.08
N TYR A 27 -2.08 4.05 -4.80
CA TYR A 27 -1.30 5.27 -4.94
C TYR A 27 -2.10 6.45 -4.38
N PHE A 28 -1.50 7.16 -3.43
CA PHE A 28 -2.06 8.36 -2.84
C PHE A 28 -1.20 9.57 -3.24
N PRO A 29 -1.74 10.58 -3.94
CA PRO A 29 -1.02 11.79 -4.32
C PRO A 29 -0.86 12.76 -3.13
N THR A 30 -0.37 12.26 -1.99
CA THR A 30 -0.12 13.05 -0.77
C THR A 30 0.99 14.07 -0.98
N MET A 31 0.93 15.17 -0.23
CA MET A 31 1.94 16.23 -0.25
C MET A 31 2.65 16.27 1.11
N PRO A 32 3.98 16.47 1.16
CA PRO A 32 4.87 16.84 0.05
C PRO A 32 5.36 15.65 -0.79
N ARG A 33 5.10 14.42 -0.34
CA ARG A 33 5.56 13.19 -0.98
C ARG A 33 4.39 12.23 -1.23
N PRO A 34 4.23 11.69 -2.44
CA PRO A 34 3.19 10.69 -2.72
C PRO A 34 3.44 9.40 -1.94
N THR A 35 2.37 8.74 -1.52
CA THR A 35 2.40 7.50 -0.75
C THR A 35 2.00 6.31 -1.62
N LEU A 36 2.83 5.28 -1.64
CA LEU A 36 2.53 3.97 -2.25
C LEU A 36 2.18 2.98 -1.16
N VAL A 37 1.11 2.23 -1.35
CA VAL A 37 0.70 1.17 -0.43
C VAL A 37 0.78 -0.17 -1.16
N PHE A 38 1.43 -1.12 -0.51
CA PHE A 38 1.51 -2.52 -0.91
C PHE A 38 0.81 -3.36 0.15
N VAL A 39 -0.18 -4.15 -0.25
CA VAL A 39 -1.03 -4.97 0.62
C VAL A 39 -0.78 -6.45 0.32
N ASP A 40 0.12 -7.05 1.10
CA ASP A 40 0.56 -8.43 0.93
C ASP A 40 -0.32 -9.41 1.74
N GLY A 41 -1.00 -10.31 1.03
CA GLY A 41 -1.81 -11.41 1.62
C GLY A 41 -1.24 -12.79 1.29
N PRO A 42 -1.65 -13.88 1.98
CA PRO A 42 -1.27 -15.24 1.55
C PRO A 42 -1.85 -15.56 0.16
N PRO A 43 -1.13 -16.30 -0.71
CA PRO A 43 0.10 -17.07 -0.47
C PRO A 43 1.41 -16.30 -0.74
N HIS A 44 1.38 -14.97 -0.94
CA HIS A 44 2.57 -14.16 -1.24
C HIS A 44 3.64 -14.17 -0.12
N ARG A 45 3.32 -14.78 1.03
CA ARG A 45 4.25 -15.12 2.13
C ARG A 45 5.37 -16.11 1.79
N GLN A 46 5.42 -16.72 0.60
CA GLN A 46 6.51 -17.63 0.23
C GLN A 46 7.84 -16.89 -0.03
N PHE A 47 8.53 -16.50 1.05
CA PHE A 47 9.98 -16.46 1.35
C PHE A 47 11.03 -16.08 0.28
N SER A 48 10.65 -15.74 -0.95
CA SER A 48 11.53 -15.56 -2.10
C SER A 48 11.38 -14.20 -2.79
N ARG A 49 10.48 -13.34 -2.28
CA ARG A 49 10.26 -11.98 -2.77
C ARG A 49 10.85 -10.88 -1.87
N SER A 50 11.23 -11.17 -0.61
CA SER A 50 11.57 -10.12 0.37
C SER A 50 12.78 -9.27 0.00
N VAL A 51 13.84 -9.84 -0.57
CA VAL A 51 15.04 -9.07 -0.91
C VAL A 51 14.81 -8.20 -2.14
N LYS A 52 14.20 -8.74 -3.20
CA LYS A 52 13.88 -7.97 -4.41
C LYS A 52 12.85 -6.89 -4.14
N ASP A 53 11.82 -7.22 -3.36
CA ASP A 53 10.79 -6.26 -3.01
C ASP A 53 11.38 -5.16 -2.12
N GLU A 54 12.26 -5.48 -1.15
CA GLU A 54 12.95 -4.47 -0.36
C GLU A 54 13.91 -3.61 -1.19
N GLU A 55 14.65 -4.18 -2.15
CA GLU A 55 15.48 -3.40 -3.08
C GLU A 55 14.65 -2.40 -3.88
N VAL A 56 13.50 -2.86 -4.41
CA VAL A 56 12.54 -2.00 -5.12
C VAL A 56 11.97 -0.93 -4.21
N ARG A 57 11.52 -1.29 -3.00
CA ARG A 57 10.95 -0.36 -2.01
C ARG A 57 11.99 0.67 -1.58
N SER A 58 13.23 0.25 -1.34
CA SER A 58 14.37 1.13 -1.06
C SER A 58 14.66 2.10 -2.21
N LEU A 59 14.59 1.65 -3.47
CA LEU A 59 14.73 2.53 -4.63
C LEU A 59 13.60 3.57 -4.69
N LEU A 60 12.36 3.17 -4.42
CA LEU A 60 11.21 4.08 -4.41
C LEU A 60 11.31 5.11 -3.28
N ARG A 61 11.75 4.70 -2.08
CA ARG A 61 12.06 5.63 -0.97
C ARG A 61 13.10 6.68 -1.38
N LYS A 62 14.18 6.27 -2.07
CA LYS A 62 15.20 7.17 -2.62
C LYS A 62 14.64 8.12 -3.68
N LYS A 63 13.65 7.70 -4.46
CA LYS A 63 12.92 8.54 -5.42
C LYS A 63 11.92 9.51 -4.77
N GLY A 64 11.79 9.49 -3.44
CA GLY A 64 10.95 10.43 -2.69
C GLY A 64 9.54 9.93 -2.40
N TYR A 65 9.23 8.65 -2.66
CA TYR A 65 7.95 8.07 -2.27
C TYR A 65 7.94 7.71 -0.78
N VAL A 66 6.77 7.87 -0.15
CA VAL A 66 6.48 7.22 1.13
C VAL A 66 5.95 5.82 0.82
N ILE A 67 6.48 4.80 1.48
CA ILE A 67 6.09 3.40 1.25
C ILE A 67 5.39 2.88 2.49
N LEU A 68 4.16 2.38 2.32
CA LEU A 68 3.39 1.69 3.35
C LEU A 68 3.22 0.22 2.96
N GLU A 69 3.85 -0.67 3.73
CA GLU A 69 3.74 -2.11 3.56
C GLU A 69 2.75 -2.65 4.59
N LEU A 70 1.66 -3.24 4.10
CA LEU A 70 0.59 -3.78 4.91
C LEU A 70 0.50 -5.27 4.67
N GLU A 71 0.50 -6.06 5.73
CA GLU A 71 0.34 -7.50 5.64
C GLU A 71 -0.98 -7.92 6.27
N TYR A 72 -1.64 -8.91 5.69
CA TYR A 72 -2.82 -9.53 6.30
C TYR A 72 -2.80 -11.06 6.17
N SER A 73 -3.35 -11.74 7.18
CA SER A 73 -3.29 -13.21 7.24
C SER A 73 -4.50 -13.91 6.62
N HIS A 74 -5.65 -13.24 6.58
CA HIS A 74 -6.91 -13.70 6.02
C HIS A 74 -7.82 -12.49 5.81
N TYR A 75 -8.77 -12.56 4.88
CA TYR A 75 -9.73 -11.47 4.69
C TYR A 75 -10.88 -11.58 5.70
N SER A 76 -11.15 -10.51 6.43
CA SER A 76 -12.35 -10.32 7.25
C SER A 76 -12.66 -8.83 7.37
N ASP A 77 -13.89 -8.47 7.78
CA ASP A 77 -14.25 -7.05 7.98
C ASP A 77 -13.37 -6.36 9.01
N LYS A 78 -12.98 -7.09 10.07
CA LYS A 78 -12.02 -6.60 11.07
C LYS A 78 -10.66 -6.28 10.45
N ILE A 79 -10.14 -7.17 9.60
CA ILE A 79 -8.87 -6.95 8.90
C ILE A 79 -8.99 -5.78 7.91
N ARG A 80 -10.10 -5.70 7.17
CA ARG A 80 -10.39 -4.56 6.28
C ARG A 80 -10.34 -3.24 7.03
N ASP A 81 -10.99 -3.17 8.20
CA ASP A 81 -11.02 -1.95 9.00
C ASP A 81 -9.63 -1.62 9.59
N GLN A 82 -8.85 -2.63 9.98
CA GLN A 82 -7.46 -2.42 10.41
C GLN A 82 -6.58 -1.88 9.28
N LEU A 83 -6.65 -2.48 8.08
CA LEU A 83 -5.91 -2.00 6.90
C LEU A 83 -6.29 -0.56 6.55
N TYR A 84 -7.59 -0.24 6.64
CA TYR A 84 -8.10 1.12 6.44
C TYR A 84 -7.47 2.11 7.43
N GLU A 85 -7.48 1.82 8.73
CA GLU A 85 -6.87 2.70 9.75
C GLU A 85 -5.36 2.88 9.53
N MET A 86 -4.65 1.81 9.12
CA MET A 86 -3.22 1.90 8.81
C MET A 86 -2.96 2.79 7.58
N ILE A 87 -3.78 2.68 6.54
CA ILE A 87 -3.71 3.58 5.36
C ILE A 87 -3.95 5.03 5.81
N LEU A 88 -4.99 5.29 6.59
CA LEU A 88 -5.27 6.64 7.09
C LEU A 88 -4.10 7.23 7.87
N ALA A 89 -3.51 6.45 8.78
CA ALA A 89 -2.38 6.90 9.59
C ALA A 89 -1.11 7.17 8.75
N GLY A 90 -0.95 6.47 7.62
CA GLY A 90 0.15 6.66 6.68
C GLY A 90 -0.02 7.85 5.74
N VAL A 91 -1.24 8.07 5.25
CA VAL A 91 -1.57 9.08 4.22
C VAL A 91 -1.79 10.49 4.81
N LYS A 92 -2.14 10.61 6.10
CA LYS A 92 -2.34 11.91 6.78
C LYS A 92 -1.05 12.62 7.22
N ARG A 93 0.14 12.14 6.81
CA ARG A 93 1.44 12.69 7.23
C ARG A 93 1.96 13.81 6.35
#